data_AF-A0A4Y2KCU0-F1
#
_entry.id   AF-A0A4Y2KCU0-F1
#
_cell.length_a   1.000
_cell.length_b   1.000
_cell.length_c   1.000
_cell.angle_alpha   90.00
_cell.angle_beta   90.00
_cell.angle_gamma   90.00
#
_symmetry.space_group_name_H-M   'P 1'
#
loop_
_entity.id
_entity.type
_entity.pdbx_description
1 polymer ?
#
loop_
_entity_poly.entity_id
_entity_poly.type
_entity_poly.pdbx_seq_one_letter_code
_entity_poly.pdbx_strand_id
1 'polypeptide(L)'
;MVFHRIFPTVTTVLATVRTLDLFGISDRAGTAILSTALQDVGIISDSNVSKVGDRNKIRLERTKTRTTLSPQSVIEDYDHHQFGLNFDG
;
A
#
# COMPACT_ATOMS: atom_id res chain seq x y z
N MET A 1 6.69 26.07 6.33
CA MET A 1 5.36 26.14 6.95
C MET A 1 4.36 25.40 6.03
N VAL A 2 4.20 24.09 6.19
CA VAL A 2 3.43 23.20 5.27
C VAL A 2 2.11 22.73 5.88
N PHE A 3 1.89 23.02 7.17
CA PHE A 3 0.76 22.49 7.94
C PHE A 3 -0.61 23.07 7.58
N HIS A 4 -0.69 24.26 6.97
CA HIS A 4 -1.99 24.88 6.66
C HIS A 4 -2.84 24.03 5.70
N ARG A 5 -2.20 23.30 4.77
CA ARG A 5 -2.92 22.53 3.73
C ARG A 5 -3.30 21.12 4.18
N ILE A 6 -2.65 20.56 5.19
CA ILE A 6 -2.84 19.16 5.63
C ILE A 6 -4.12 19.01 6.45
N PHE A 7 -4.40 19.96 7.35
CA PHE A 7 -5.55 19.91 8.26
C PHE A 7 -6.94 19.88 7.60
N PRO A 8 -7.26 20.70 6.58
CA PRO A 8 -8.56 20.63 5.91
C PRO A 8 -8.70 19.36 5.05
N THR A 9 -7.60 18.74 4.63
CA THR A 9 -7.61 17.56 3.77
C THR A 9 -7.93 16.27 4.55
N VAL A 10 -7.38 16.08 5.74
CA VAL A 10 -7.68 14.88 6.54
C VAL A 10 -9.14 14.86 7.02
N THR A 11 -9.72 16.03 7.26
CA THR A 11 -11.12 16.17 7.66
C THR A 11 -12.08 15.86 6.51
N THR A 12 -11.77 16.27 5.28
CA THR A 12 -12.59 15.92 4.10
C THR A 12 -12.50 14.44 3.76
N VAL A 13 -11.29 13.84 3.79
CA VAL A 13 -11.11 12.40 3.56
C VAL A 13 -11.91 11.57 4.57
N LEU A 14 -11.85 11.92 5.86
CA LEU A 14 -12.59 11.20 6.90
C LEU A 14 -14.12 11.33 6.74
N ALA A 15 -14.61 12.51 6.34
CA ALA A 15 -16.01 12.71 6.05
C ALA A 15 -16.47 11.86 4.86
N THR A 16 -15.68 11.81 3.79
CA THR A 16 -15.98 11.00 2.59
C THR A 16 -16.00 9.51 2.91
N VAL A 17 -15.02 9.01 3.67
CA VAL A 17 -14.98 7.59 4.09
C VAL A 17 -16.23 7.22 4.89
N ARG A 18 -16.67 8.07 5.81
CA ARG A 18 -17.91 7.85 6.57
C ARG A 18 -19.15 7.83 5.68
N THR A 19 -19.23 8.71 4.68
CA THR A 19 -20.36 8.69 3.73
C THR A 19 -20.38 7.46 2.83
N LEU A 20 -19.20 6.94 2.46
CA LEU A 20 -19.07 5.72 1.65
C LEU A 20 -19.48 4.48 2.46
N ASP A 21 -19.09 4.43 3.74
CA ASP A 21 -19.47 3.37 4.68
C ASP A 21 -20.99 3.34 4.88
N LEU A 22 -21.64 4.50 5.00
CA LEU A 22 -23.10 4.62 5.08
C LEU A 22 -23.83 4.14 3.82
N PHE A 23 -23.23 4.31 2.64
CA PHE A 23 -23.79 3.82 1.38
C PHE A 23 -23.46 2.34 1.11
N GLY A 24 -22.67 1.69 1.97
CA GLY A 24 -22.23 0.30 1.78
C GLY A 24 -21.34 0.11 0.54
N ILE A 25 -20.60 1.15 0.15
CA ILE A 25 -19.71 1.09 -1.02
C ILE A 25 -18.54 0.16 -0.69
N SER A 26 -18.22 -0.77 -1.61
CA SER A 26 -17.04 -1.62 -1.50
C SER A 26 -15.78 -0.76 -1.33
N ASP A 27 -14.88 -1.18 -0.44
CA ASP A 27 -13.59 -0.55 -0.19
C ASP A 27 -12.82 -0.20 -1.49
N ARG A 28 -12.88 -1.09 -2.49
CA ARG A 28 -12.26 -0.87 -3.80
C ARG A 28 -12.89 0.30 -4.56
N ALA A 29 -14.22 0.39 -4.58
CA ALA A 29 -14.94 1.47 -5.25
C ALA A 29 -14.78 2.80 -4.49
N GLY A 30 -14.82 2.76 -3.16
CA GLY A 30 -14.57 3.91 -2.30
C GLY A 30 -13.16 4.47 -2.48
N THR A 31 -12.16 3.60 -2.55
CA THR A 31 -10.77 3.95 -2.82
C THR A 31 -10.60 4.62 -4.19
N ALA A 32 -11.26 4.11 -5.23
CA ALA A 32 -11.20 4.71 -6.57
C ALA A 32 -11.78 6.13 -6.58
N ILE A 33 -12.96 6.33 -5.99
CA ILE A 33 -13.62 7.65 -5.89
C ILE A 33 -12.78 8.62 -5.05
N LEU A 34 -12.23 8.15 -3.93
CA LEU A 34 -11.37 8.96 -3.07
C LEU A 34 -10.08 9.36 -3.81
N SER A 35 -9.47 8.43 -4.54
CA SER A 35 -8.24 8.69 -5.30
C SER A 35 -8.47 9.73 -6.40
N THR A 36 -9.58 9.65 -7.15
CA THR A 36 -9.90 10.64 -8.19
C THR A 36 -10.23 12.01 -7.59
N ALA A 37 -10.97 12.06 -6.49
CA ALA A 37 -11.25 13.32 -5.79
C ALA A 37 -9.96 13.98 -5.24
N LEU A 38 -9.02 13.17 -4.72
CA LEU A 38 -7.73 13.66 -4.26
C LEU A 38 -6.82 14.10 -5.41
N GLN A 39 -6.97 13.53 -6.60
CA GLN A 39 -6.30 13.99 -7.82
C GLN A 39 -6.86 15.33 -8.30
N ASP A 40 -8.18 15.49 -8.30
CA ASP A 40 -8.88 16.73 -8.70
C ASP A 40 -8.49 17.92 -7.79
N VAL A 41 -8.37 17.67 -6.49
CA VAL A 41 -7.89 18.68 -5.51
C VAL A 41 -6.36 18.90 -5.61
N GLY A 42 -5.66 18.12 -6.43
CA GLY A 42 -4.22 18.26 -6.67
C GLY A 42 -3.35 17.82 -5.48
N ILE A 43 -3.87 16.90 -4.65
CA ILE A 43 -3.13 16.30 -3.52
C ILE A 43 -2.33 15.10 -4.00
N ILE A 44 -2.96 14.26 -4.82
CA ILE A 44 -2.32 13.17 -5.53
C ILE A 44 -2.12 13.63 -6.97
N SER A 45 -0.96 13.33 -7.55
CA SER A 45 -0.71 13.56 -8.98
C SER A 45 -0.29 12.23 -9.58
N ASP A 46 -0.83 11.88 -10.75
CA ASP A 46 -0.43 10.68 -11.50
C ASP A 46 1.07 10.63 -11.75
N SER A 47 1.75 11.78 -11.78
CA SER A 47 3.20 11.87 -11.96
C SER A 47 4.01 11.41 -10.74
N ASN A 48 3.42 11.22 -9.56
CA ASN A 48 4.11 10.69 -8.38
C ASN A 48 4.40 9.18 -8.47
N VAL A 49 3.81 8.46 -9.44
CA VAL A 49 4.08 7.04 -9.68
C VAL A 49 5.53 6.78 -10.12
N SER A 50 6.23 7.78 -10.66
CA SER A 50 7.63 7.63 -11.09
C SER A 50 8.65 7.77 -9.95
N LYS A 51 8.27 8.32 -8.79
CA LYS A 51 9.14 8.40 -7.60
C LYS A 51 9.15 7.10 -6.80
N VAL A 52 8.38 6.11 -7.24
CA VAL A 52 8.58 4.70 -6.89
C VAL A 52 9.93 4.28 -7.49
N GLY A 53 11.00 4.69 -6.81
CA GLY A 53 12.37 4.33 -7.15
C GLY A 53 12.41 2.85 -7.38
N ASP A 54 12.82 2.48 -8.60
CA ASP A 54 12.77 1.16 -9.18
C ASP A 54 12.59 0.07 -8.12
N ARG A 55 11.32 -0.31 -7.87
CA ARG A 55 10.98 -1.33 -6.86
C ARG A 55 11.75 -2.62 -7.13
N ASN A 56 12.11 -2.87 -8.40
CA ASN A 56 12.95 -3.99 -8.78
C ASN A 56 14.39 -3.83 -8.26
N LYS A 57 14.98 -2.62 -8.25
CA LYS A 57 16.28 -2.37 -7.60
C LYS A 57 16.25 -2.56 -6.09
N ILE A 58 15.23 -2.06 -5.38
CA ILE A 58 15.12 -2.27 -3.92
C ILE A 58 14.96 -3.76 -3.59
N ARG A 59 14.13 -4.47 -4.37
CA ARG A 59 13.95 -5.92 -4.23
C ARG A 59 15.24 -6.68 -4.50
N LEU A 60 15.94 -6.31 -5.57
CA LEU A 60 17.20 -6.95 -5.97
C LEU A 60 18.29 -6.78 -4.91
N GLU A 61 18.49 -5.56 -4.41
CA GLU A 61 19.50 -5.28 -3.39
C GLU A 61 19.17 -6.01 -2.08
N ARG A 62 17.89 -6.09 -1.66
CA ARG A 62 17.49 -6.89 -0.49
C ARG A 62 17.81 -8.38 -0.65
N THR A 63 17.56 -8.96 -1.82
CA THR A 63 17.89 -10.36 -2.11
C THR A 63 19.40 -10.59 -2.03
N LYS A 64 20.19 -9.71 -2.67
CA LYS A 64 21.65 -9.79 -2.61
C LYS A 64 22.16 -9.73 -1.17
N THR A 65 21.67 -8.77 -0.38
CA THR A 65 22.04 -8.65 1.04
C THR A 65 21.67 -9.91 1.83
N ARG A 66 20.50 -10.49 1.58
CA ARG A 66 20.08 -11.73 2.26
C ARG A 66 20.96 -12.92 1.87
N THR A 67 21.35 -13.04 0.59
CA THR A 67 22.27 -14.09 0.13
C THR A 67 23.66 -13.94 0.74
N THR A 68 24.18 -12.70 0.86
CA THR A 68 25.48 -12.46 1.50
C THR A 68 25.48 -12.65 3.02
N LEU A 69 24.34 -12.47 3.69
CA LEU A 69 24.16 -12.71 5.13
C LEU A 69 23.82 -14.18 5.45
N SER A 70 23.54 -14.99 4.44
CA SER A 70 23.10 -16.38 4.56
C SER A 70 24.20 -17.48 4.55
N PRO A 71 25.53 -17.25 4.70
CA PRO A 71 26.45 -18.37 4.84
C PRO A 71 26.71 -18.80 6.30
N GLN A 72 25.97 -18.31 7.31
CA GLN A 72 26.32 -18.64 8.70
C GLN A 72 25.20 -18.87 9.75
N SER A 73 23.90 -18.70 9.49
CA SER A 73 22.92 -18.88 10.58
C SER A 73 21.58 -19.48 10.17
N VAL A 74 21.24 -20.57 10.88
CA VAL A 74 19.94 -21.24 11.04
C VAL A 74 19.70 -22.32 9.97
N ILE A 75 20.24 -23.54 10.14
CA ILE A 75 19.77 -24.62 11.04
C ILE A 75 18.38 -25.12 10.63
N GLU A 76 18.39 -26.40 10.24
CA GLU A 76 17.33 -27.40 10.13
C GLU A 76 15.99 -27.10 10.83
N ASP A 77 14.94 -27.71 10.26
CA ASP A 77 13.62 -27.98 10.86
C ASP A 77 12.50 -26.99 10.50
N TYR A 78 11.79 -27.27 9.41
CA TYR A 78 10.36 -26.95 9.27
C TYR A 78 9.72 -27.87 8.22
N ASP A 79 9.73 -29.18 8.51
CA ASP A 79 8.88 -30.17 7.84
C ASP A 79 7.46 -30.12 8.44
N HIS A 80 6.70 -29.09 8.10
CA HIS A 80 5.30 -28.99 8.50
C HIS A 80 4.41 -28.54 7.34
N HIS A 81 3.91 -29.56 6.61
CA HIS A 81 2.64 -29.64 5.91
C HIS A 81 1.74 -28.39 6.01
N GLN A 82 1.95 -27.43 5.10
CA GLN A 82 1.01 -26.31 4.93
C GLN A 82 -0.15 -26.80 4.04
N PHE A 83 -1.26 -27.19 4.67
CA PHE A 83 -2.52 -27.40 3.96
C PHE A 83 -3.05 -26.05 3.48
N GLY A 84 -3.05 -25.83 2.17
CA GLY A 84 -3.62 -24.65 1.54
C GLY A 84 -5.15 -24.67 1.61
N LEU A 85 -5.74 -23.63 2.15
CA LEU A 85 -7.17 -23.33 1.96
C LEU A 85 -7.27 -22.32 0.83
N ASN A 86 -7.55 -22.83 -0.37
CA ASN A 86 -7.82 -22.02 -1.54
C ASN A 86 -9.33 -21.75 -1.57
N PHE A 87 -9.74 -20.51 -1.27
CA PHE A 87 -11.09 -20.04 -1.54
C PHE A 87 -11.01 -19.09 -2.73
N ASP A 88 -11.04 -19.66 -3.93
CA ASP A 88 -11.32 -18.91 -5.15
C ASP A 88 -12.76 -19.22 -5.53
N GLY A 89 -13.57 -18.15 -5.60
CA GLY A 89 -15.01 -18.20 -5.89
C GLY A 89 -15.30 -18.09 -7.38
#